data_AF-A0A7V7RLF7-F1
#
_entry.id   AF-A0A7V7RLF7-F1
#
_cell.length_a   1.000
_cell.length_b   1.000
_cell.length_c   1.000
_cell.angle_alpha   90.00
_cell.angle_beta   90.00
_cell.angle_gamma   90.00
#
_symmetry.space_group_name_H-M   'P 1'
#
loop_
_entity.id
_entity.type
_entity.pdbx_description
1 polymer ?
#
loop_
_entity_poly.entity_id
_entity_poly.type
_entity_poly.pdbx_seq_one_letter_code
_entity_poly.pdbx_strand_id
1 'polypeptide(L)'
;METMARPPLLQVMEVLPDHKTRDFELKLTKMAEGLEDSEYNELHTFLSQNIYTTTESKDILFSIFVLLATYARRMKNISQFKDLVEVYGEHFVDYPLYPHILSLLYKEIGTNEAIEQEMAFAREATQKLPNQVGVLHHYAEAVVNSREQGLAVSTQDLEEAYQTINRVVHLSPRYAKFHSTKGRVLAALGKYPEAKDAIRKAIDMEESTKKDYAIRINDYLYHLNRIQTNEFTDMFSEKITVTEKSLEESKVEVEESISKLKSENLQMLGFFTAIISFTIGSMNLLENRTFLESAFLILILSSSLVLAFVGFGFLFPVKKTNRRSTIWVSMAAVVTIIGSFLAYYFIK
;
A
#
# COMPACT_ATOMS: atom_id res chain seq x y z
N MET A 1 48.18 -29.62 -29.96
CA MET A 1 47.48 -28.94 -28.86
C MET A 1 48.24 -29.25 -27.61
N GLU A 2 48.99 -28.29 -27.07
CA GLU A 2 49.55 -28.44 -25.72
C GLU A 2 48.37 -28.59 -24.76
N THR A 3 48.25 -29.75 -24.12
CA THR A 3 47.40 -29.94 -22.96
C THR A 3 47.89 -28.96 -21.89
N MET A 4 47.16 -27.87 -21.65
CA MET A 4 47.40 -27.05 -20.47
C MET A 4 47.39 -27.94 -19.23
N ALA A 5 48.30 -27.64 -18.30
CA ALA A 5 48.30 -28.30 -17.00
C ALA A 5 46.95 -28.06 -16.32
N ARG A 6 46.37 -29.11 -15.72
CA ARG A 6 45.16 -28.99 -14.92
C ARG A 6 45.40 -27.98 -13.79
N PRO A 7 44.58 -26.92 -13.65
CA PRO A 7 44.70 -25.96 -12.55
C PRO A 7 44.87 -26.65 -11.19
N PRO A 8 45.78 -26.17 -10.31
CA PRO A 8 46.00 -26.79 -9.00
C PRO A 8 44.73 -26.93 -8.16
N LEU A 9 43.81 -25.96 -8.27
CA LEU A 9 42.52 -25.95 -7.57
C LEU A 9 41.56 -27.08 -8.01
N LEU A 10 41.76 -27.72 -9.17
CA LEU A 10 40.93 -28.84 -9.61
C LEU A 10 40.99 -30.03 -8.65
N GLN A 11 42.15 -30.29 -8.03
CA GLN A 11 42.29 -31.40 -7.07
C GLN A 11 41.35 -31.22 -5.86
N VAL A 12 41.08 -29.97 -5.49
CA VAL A 12 40.13 -29.64 -4.42
C VAL A 12 38.69 -29.81 -4.90
N MET A 13 38.42 -29.54 -6.19
CA MET A 13 37.09 -29.68 -6.78
C MET A 13 36.65 -31.13 -6.96
N GLU A 14 37.59 -32.04 -7.24
CA GLU A 14 37.33 -33.49 -7.39
C GLU A 14 36.79 -34.14 -6.11
N VAL A 15 37.01 -33.53 -4.93
CA VAL A 15 36.58 -34.04 -3.63
C VAL A 15 35.46 -33.20 -3.00
N LEU A 16 34.77 -32.38 -3.80
CA LEU A 16 33.60 -31.64 -3.34
C LEU A 16 32.41 -32.59 -3.07
N PRO A 17 31.58 -32.27 -2.06
CA PRO A 17 30.36 -33.01 -1.80
C PRO A 17 29.35 -32.79 -2.94
N ASP A 18 28.28 -33.57 -2.96
CA ASP A 18 27.22 -33.48 -3.96
C ASP A 18 26.67 -32.05 -4.07
N HIS A 19 26.47 -31.58 -5.31
CA HIS A 19 26.07 -30.21 -5.66
C HIS A 19 24.70 -29.79 -5.10
N LYS A 20 23.90 -30.73 -4.58
CA LYS A 20 22.60 -30.49 -3.92
C LYS A 20 22.75 -30.22 -2.42
N THR A 21 23.95 -30.36 -1.86
CA THR A 21 24.19 -30.26 -0.43
C THR A 21 24.56 -28.84 -0.01
N ARG A 22 24.26 -28.50 1.25
CA ARG A 22 24.71 -27.23 1.85
C ARG A 22 26.24 -27.16 1.96
N ASP A 23 26.90 -28.28 2.20
CA ASP A 23 28.34 -28.33 2.36
C ASP A 23 29.08 -27.98 1.07
N PHE A 24 28.47 -28.25 -0.09
CA PHE A 24 28.97 -27.84 -1.40
C PHE A 24 29.09 -26.31 -1.48
N GLU A 25 27.99 -25.59 -1.21
CA GLU A 25 27.97 -24.12 -1.22
C GLU A 25 28.94 -23.51 -0.20
N LEU A 26 28.99 -24.06 1.01
CA LEU A 26 29.86 -23.53 2.07
C LEU A 26 31.33 -23.67 1.70
N LYS A 27 31.74 -24.81 1.13
CA LYS A 27 33.11 -25.02 0.65
C LYS A 27 33.45 -24.06 -0.48
N LEU A 28 32.60 -23.93 -1.50
CA LEU A 28 32.84 -23.02 -2.61
C LEU A 28 32.86 -21.54 -2.18
N THR A 29 31.98 -21.15 -1.25
CA THR A 29 31.96 -19.79 -0.70
C THR A 29 33.27 -19.48 0.04
N LYS A 30 33.79 -20.45 0.80
CA LYS A 30 35.08 -20.31 1.49
C LYS A 30 36.26 -20.31 0.51
N MET A 31 36.20 -21.08 -0.57
CA MET A 31 37.22 -21.03 -1.63
C MET A 31 37.21 -19.65 -2.31
N ALA A 32 36.04 -19.10 -2.63
CA ALA A 32 35.90 -17.77 -3.22
C ALA A 32 36.43 -16.63 -2.32
N GLU A 33 36.60 -16.85 -1.01
CA GLU A 33 37.19 -15.86 -0.09
C GLU A 33 38.69 -15.69 -0.27
N GLY A 34 39.38 -16.74 -0.72
CA GLY A 34 40.83 -16.74 -0.91
C GLY A 34 41.25 -16.82 -2.38
N LEU A 35 40.30 -16.87 -3.32
CA LEU A 35 40.60 -16.97 -4.75
C LEU A 35 41.24 -15.68 -5.25
N GLU A 36 42.35 -15.80 -5.99
CA GLU A 36 43.01 -14.66 -6.63
C GLU A 36 42.51 -14.44 -8.07
N ASP A 37 42.69 -13.23 -8.62
CA ASP A 37 42.32 -12.91 -10.01
C ASP A 37 43.06 -13.81 -11.03
N SER A 38 44.29 -14.21 -10.73
CA SER A 38 45.08 -15.15 -11.54
C SER A 38 44.42 -16.53 -11.61
N GLU A 39 44.03 -17.08 -10.46
CA GLU A 39 43.34 -18.37 -10.33
C GLU A 39 41.94 -18.32 -10.96
N TYR A 40 41.22 -17.20 -10.80
CA TYR A 40 39.96 -16.96 -11.47
C TYR A 40 40.12 -17.09 -12.99
N ASN A 41 41.12 -16.41 -13.56
CA ASN A 41 41.36 -16.42 -15.00
C ASN A 41 41.77 -17.81 -15.50
N GLU A 42 42.62 -18.52 -14.75
CA GLU A 42 43.02 -19.89 -15.07
C GLU A 42 41.82 -20.84 -15.09
N LEU A 43 40.96 -20.79 -14.07
CA LEU A 43 39.74 -21.60 -13.99
C LEU A 43 38.72 -21.22 -15.07
N HIS A 44 38.58 -19.93 -15.38
CA HIS A 44 37.72 -19.46 -16.46
C HIS A 44 38.20 -19.95 -17.83
N THR A 45 39.50 -19.90 -18.10
CA THR A 45 40.10 -20.47 -19.32
C THR A 45 39.93 -21.99 -19.37
N PHE A 46 40.08 -22.68 -18.25
CA PHE A 46 39.84 -24.12 -18.18
C PHE A 46 38.38 -24.46 -18.48
N LEU A 47 37.42 -23.73 -17.90
CA LEU A 47 35.99 -23.91 -18.18
C LEU A 47 35.69 -23.71 -19.67
N SER A 48 36.18 -22.63 -20.27
CA SER A 48 35.88 -22.30 -21.67
C SER A 48 36.40 -23.34 -22.66
N GLN A 49 37.55 -23.95 -22.38
CA GLN A 49 38.15 -24.99 -23.22
C GLN A 49 37.45 -26.34 -23.09
N ASN A 50 36.89 -26.65 -21.92
CA ASN A 50 36.36 -27.98 -21.63
C ASN A 50 34.83 -28.08 -21.69
N ILE A 51 34.09 -26.96 -21.63
CA ILE A 51 32.61 -26.97 -21.57
C ILE A 51 31.93 -27.66 -22.75
N TYR A 52 32.54 -27.62 -23.93
CA TYR A 52 32.04 -28.26 -25.15
C TYR A 52 32.66 -29.65 -25.42
N THR A 53 33.49 -30.14 -24.50
CA THR A 53 34.22 -31.40 -24.65
C THR A 53 33.68 -32.47 -23.71
N THR A 54 33.86 -33.75 -24.04
CA THR A 54 33.46 -34.87 -23.17
C THR A 54 34.58 -35.36 -22.25
N THR A 55 35.71 -34.64 -22.21
CA THR A 55 36.93 -35.08 -21.52
C THR A 55 36.87 -34.85 -20.01
N GLU A 56 36.09 -33.88 -19.56
CA GLU A 56 35.98 -33.51 -18.15
C GLU A 56 34.58 -33.77 -17.59
N SER A 57 34.51 -34.06 -16.29
CA SER A 57 33.23 -34.29 -15.62
C SER A 57 32.40 -33.00 -15.60
N LYS A 58 31.14 -33.08 -16.02
CA LYS A 58 30.19 -31.96 -15.97
C LYS A 58 30.03 -31.41 -14.55
N ASP A 59 30.17 -32.25 -13.52
CA ASP A 59 30.10 -31.84 -12.11
C ASP A 59 31.30 -30.97 -11.70
N ILE A 60 32.49 -31.25 -12.24
CA ILE A 60 33.69 -30.44 -12.01
C ILE A 60 33.49 -29.08 -12.69
N LEU A 61 33.04 -29.07 -13.95
CA LEU A 61 32.78 -27.83 -14.69
C LEU A 61 31.69 -26.99 -14.01
N PHE A 62 30.65 -27.62 -13.48
CA PHE A 62 29.63 -26.94 -12.68
C PHE A 62 30.21 -26.35 -11.39
N SER A 63 31.09 -27.07 -10.71
CA SER A 63 31.77 -26.57 -9.50
C SER A 63 32.64 -25.35 -9.80
N ILE A 64 33.34 -25.34 -10.93
CA ILE A 64 34.08 -24.17 -11.42
C ILE A 64 33.13 -23.02 -11.69
N PHE A 65 32.06 -23.26 -12.44
CA PHE A 65 31.05 -22.26 -12.77
C PHE A 65 30.48 -21.59 -11.51
N VAL A 66 30.10 -22.38 -10.50
CA VAL A 66 29.57 -21.87 -9.21
C VAL A 66 30.64 -21.08 -8.45
N LEU A 67 31.90 -21.52 -8.45
CA LEU A 67 33.00 -20.81 -7.79
C LEU A 67 33.24 -19.44 -8.44
N LEU A 68 33.34 -19.40 -9.77
CA LEU A 68 33.55 -18.17 -10.54
C LEU A 68 32.37 -17.20 -10.36
N ALA A 69 31.13 -17.70 -10.40
CA ALA A 69 29.93 -16.90 -10.13
C ALA A 69 29.96 -16.30 -8.72
N THR A 70 30.34 -17.12 -7.73
CA THR A 70 30.45 -16.68 -6.33
C THR A 70 31.52 -15.61 -6.17
N TYR A 71 32.68 -15.80 -6.81
CA TYR A 71 33.78 -14.83 -6.79
C TYR A 71 33.37 -13.49 -7.42
N ALA A 72 32.86 -13.52 -8.66
CA ALA A 72 32.46 -12.31 -9.39
C ALA A 72 31.41 -11.49 -8.61
N ARG A 73 30.41 -12.17 -8.01
CA ARG A 73 29.42 -11.54 -7.13
C ARG A 73 30.05 -10.92 -5.88
N ARG A 74 31.01 -11.58 -5.23
CA ARG A 74 31.71 -11.06 -4.05
C ARG A 74 32.56 -9.83 -4.38
N MET A 75 33.18 -9.81 -5.56
CA MET A 75 33.95 -8.68 -6.07
C MET A 75 33.07 -7.56 -6.64
N LYS A 76 31.74 -7.72 -6.62
CA LYS A 76 30.77 -6.78 -7.20
C LYS A 76 31.01 -6.49 -8.68
N ASN A 77 31.61 -7.45 -9.40
CA ASN A 77 31.81 -7.38 -10.83
C ASN A 77 30.61 -8.00 -11.56
N ILE A 78 29.53 -7.20 -11.67
CA ILE A 78 28.25 -7.65 -12.24
C ILE A 78 28.41 -8.04 -13.71
N SER A 79 29.24 -7.33 -14.48
CA SER A 79 29.52 -7.67 -15.89
C SER A 79 30.13 -9.06 -15.99
N GLN A 80 31.18 -9.33 -15.21
CA GLN A 80 31.84 -10.63 -15.22
C GLN A 80 30.90 -11.77 -14.78
N PHE A 81 30.05 -11.53 -13.78
CA PHE A 81 29.07 -12.53 -13.36
C PHE A 81 28.02 -12.79 -14.46
N LYS A 82 27.53 -11.72 -15.08
CA LYS A 82 26.57 -11.79 -16.19
C LYS A 82 27.16 -12.57 -17.37
N ASP A 83 28.35 -12.19 -17.83
CA ASP A 83 29.02 -12.82 -18.98
C ASP A 83 29.24 -14.32 -18.75
N LEU A 84 29.66 -14.71 -17.53
CA LEU A 84 29.82 -16.11 -17.17
C LEU A 84 28.51 -16.90 -17.31
N VAL A 85 27.41 -16.35 -16.81
CA VAL A 85 26.08 -16.99 -16.86
C VAL A 85 25.54 -17.04 -18.29
N GLU A 86 25.67 -15.97 -19.07
CA GLU A 86 25.17 -15.91 -20.45
C GLU A 86 25.94 -16.87 -21.37
N VAL A 87 27.25 -17.02 -21.19
CA VAL A 87 28.08 -17.87 -22.07
C VAL A 87 27.99 -19.35 -21.69
N TYR A 88 28.02 -19.68 -20.40
CA TYR A 88 28.13 -21.08 -19.96
C TYR A 88 26.87 -21.65 -19.32
N GLY A 89 25.94 -20.80 -18.86
CA GLY A 89 24.81 -21.20 -18.01
C GLY A 89 23.87 -22.22 -18.65
N GLU A 90 23.62 -22.15 -19.96
CA GLU A 90 22.75 -23.11 -20.67
C GLU A 90 23.19 -24.57 -20.51
N HIS A 91 24.49 -24.81 -20.30
CA HIS A 91 25.03 -26.14 -20.09
C HIS A 91 24.63 -26.74 -18.73
N PHE A 92 24.16 -25.92 -17.79
CA PHE A 92 23.91 -26.30 -16.40
C PHE A 92 22.43 -26.19 -15.98
N VAL A 93 21.49 -26.03 -16.94
CA VAL A 93 20.05 -25.89 -16.66
C VAL A 93 19.45 -27.08 -15.89
N ASP A 94 20.04 -28.26 -16.06
CA ASP A 94 19.70 -29.50 -15.36
C ASP A 94 20.19 -29.55 -13.91
N TYR A 95 21.12 -28.68 -13.51
CA TYR A 95 21.64 -28.65 -12.14
C TYR A 95 20.66 -27.97 -11.18
N PRO A 96 20.30 -28.62 -10.06
CA PRO A 96 19.35 -28.06 -9.08
C PRO A 96 19.69 -26.67 -8.54
N LEU A 97 20.98 -26.34 -8.46
CA LEU A 97 21.46 -25.07 -7.91
C LEU A 97 21.49 -23.95 -8.95
N TYR A 98 21.38 -24.26 -10.25
CA TYR A 98 21.46 -23.27 -11.31
C TYR A 98 20.40 -22.15 -11.21
N PRO A 99 19.11 -22.41 -10.90
CA PRO A 99 18.13 -21.34 -10.70
C PRO A 99 18.50 -20.40 -9.55
N HIS A 100 19.17 -20.90 -8.50
CA HIS A 100 19.66 -20.04 -7.42
C HIS A 100 20.69 -19.03 -7.93
N ILE A 101 21.59 -19.45 -8.81
CA ILE A 101 22.64 -18.60 -9.41
C ILE A 101 22.00 -17.54 -10.32
N LEU A 102 21.00 -17.92 -11.12
CA LEU A 102 20.23 -16.98 -11.92
C LEU A 102 19.56 -15.92 -11.05
N SER A 103 18.88 -16.35 -9.98
CA SER A 103 18.23 -15.44 -9.04
C SER A 103 19.23 -14.45 -8.41
N LEU A 104 20.40 -14.93 -8.01
CA LEU A 104 21.48 -14.09 -7.49
C LEU A 104 22.01 -13.08 -8.52
N LEU A 105 22.10 -13.44 -9.80
CA LEU A 105 22.48 -12.52 -10.87
C LEU A 105 21.42 -11.43 -11.05
N TYR A 106 20.15 -11.82 -11.18
CA TYR A 106 19.05 -10.87 -11.39
C TYR A 106 18.88 -9.89 -10.23
N LYS A 107 19.13 -10.34 -8.99
CA LYS A 107 19.22 -9.47 -7.82
C LYS A 107 20.27 -8.35 -7.99
N GLU A 108 21.43 -8.66 -8.56
CA GLU A 108 22.50 -7.68 -8.75
C GLU A 108 22.24 -6.76 -9.97
N ILE A 109 21.46 -7.21 -10.97
CA ILE A 109 21.06 -6.38 -12.12
C ILE A 109 20.06 -5.29 -11.70
N GLY A 110 19.04 -5.64 -10.91
CA GLY A 110 18.17 -4.66 -10.22
C GLY A 110 17.25 -3.81 -11.10
N THR A 111 16.99 -4.16 -12.37
CA THR A 111 15.90 -3.55 -13.16
C THR A 111 14.55 -4.16 -12.76
N ASN A 112 13.43 -3.51 -13.07
CA ASN A 112 12.10 -4.04 -12.76
C ASN A 112 11.88 -5.46 -13.32
N GLU A 113 12.28 -5.68 -14.57
CA GLU A 113 12.22 -6.99 -15.23
C GLU A 113 13.13 -8.00 -14.51
N ALA A 114 14.31 -7.58 -14.08
CA ALA A 114 15.23 -8.44 -13.35
C ALA A 114 14.65 -8.86 -11.98
N ILE A 115 13.95 -7.99 -11.28
CA ILE A 115 13.39 -8.32 -9.95
C ILE A 115 12.28 -9.37 -10.07
N GLU A 116 11.46 -9.33 -11.12
CA GLU A 116 10.47 -10.39 -11.38
C GLU A 116 11.15 -11.74 -11.65
N GLN A 117 12.25 -11.73 -12.41
CA GLN A 117 13.06 -12.92 -12.66
C GLN A 117 13.77 -13.41 -11.39
N GLU A 118 14.30 -12.51 -10.55
CA GLU A 118 14.90 -12.85 -9.24
C GLU A 118 13.93 -13.71 -8.44
N MET A 119 12.70 -13.24 -8.25
CA MET A 119 11.69 -13.95 -7.47
C MET A 119 11.28 -15.28 -8.11
N ALA A 120 11.12 -15.32 -9.44
CA ALA A 120 10.74 -16.54 -10.17
C ALA A 120 11.80 -17.64 -10.02
N PHE A 121 13.07 -17.32 -10.31
CA PHE A 121 14.18 -18.26 -10.18
C PHE A 121 14.46 -18.64 -8.72
N ALA A 122 14.27 -17.72 -7.77
CA ALA A 122 14.37 -18.07 -6.35
C ALA A 122 13.33 -19.11 -5.95
N ARG A 123 12.08 -18.98 -6.44
CA ARG A 123 11.01 -19.97 -6.18
C ARG A 123 11.32 -21.31 -6.84
N GLU A 124 11.81 -21.31 -8.08
CA GLU A 124 12.23 -22.56 -8.74
C GLU A 124 13.33 -23.26 -7.92
N ALA A 125 14.31 -22.50 -7.42
CA ALA A 125 15.38 -23.05 -6.61
C ALA A 125 14.87 -23.72 -5.32
N THR A 126 13.87 -23.16 -4.64
CA THR A 126 13.30 -23.80 -3.43
C THR A 126 12.58 -25.11 -3.74
N GLN A 127 12.01 -25.26 -4.94
CA GLN A 127 11.38 -26.52 -5.37
C GLN A 127 12.44 -27.61 -5.63
N LYS A 128 13.58 -27.23 -6.23
CA LYS A 128 14.68 -28.17 -6.53
C LYS A 128 15.52 -28.49 -5.30
N LEU A 129 15.68 -27.55 -4.37
CA LEU A 129 16.54 -27.65 -3.18
C LEU A 129 15.77 -27.27 -1.90
N PRO A 130 14.71 -28.02 -1.54
CA PRO A 130 13.77 -27.63 -0.49
C PRO A 130 14.36 -27.67 0.93
N ASN A 131 15.54 -28.24 1.13
CA ASN A 131 16.20 -28.35 2.43
C ASN A 131 17.42 -27.43 2.56
N GLN A 132 17.76 -26.67 1.51
CA GLN A 132 18.95 -25.85 1.50
C GLN A 132 18.67 -24.46 2.04
N VAL A 133 19.24 -24.18 3.21
CA VAL A 133 18.94 -22.96 3.99
C VAL A 133 19.27 -21.68 3.22
N GLY A 134 20.35 -21.67 2.42
CA GLY A 134 20.74 -20.53 1.59
C GLY A 134 19.70 -20.19 0.53
N VAL A 135 19.23 -21.20 -0.19
CA VAL A 135 18.17 -21.08 -1.22
C VAL A 135 16.84 -20.63 -0.61
N LEU A 136 16.41 -21.25 0.50
CA LEU A 136 15.19 -20.86 1.21
C LEU A 136 15.27 -19.42 1.71
N HIS A 137 16.41 -19.02 2.29
CA HIS A 137 16.63 -17.65 2.76
C HIS A 137 16.58 -16.65 1.61
N HIS A 138 17.23 -16.96 0.49
CA HIS A 138 17.27 -16.09 -0.67
C HIS A 138 15.89 -15.88 -1.29
N TYR A 139 15.03 -16.91 -1.35
CA TYR A 139 13.64 -16.74 -1.78
C TYR A 139 12.86 -15.77 -0.88
N ALA A 140 12.94 -15.93 0.44
CA ALA A 140 12.27 -15.01 1.35
C ALA A 140 12.82 -13.57 1.22
N GLU A 141 14.13 -13.42 0.97
CA GLU A 141 14.77 -12.13 0.69
C GLU A 141 14.29 -11.52 -0.64
N ALA A 142 14.21 -12.32 -1.71
CA ALA A 142 13.75 -11.89 -3.03
C ALA A 142 12.31 -11.35 -2.97
N VAL A 143 11.39 -12.07 -2.32
CA VAL A 143 9.99 -11.63 -2.18
C VAL A 143 9.88 -10.26 -1.51
N VAL A 144 10.65 -10.02 -0.43
CA VAL A 144 10.63 -8.70 0.24
C VAL A 144 11.39 -7.65 -0.56
N ASN A 145 12.49 -8.00 -1.25
CA ASN A 145 13.17 -7.08 -2.17
C ASN A 145 12.19 -6.57 -3.24
N SER A 146 11.37 -7.45 -3.83
CA SER A 146 10.39 -7.08 -4.85
C SER A 146 9.36 -6.08 -4.32
N ARG A 147 8.79 -6.36 -3.13
CA ARG A 147 7.82 -5.44 -2.52
C ARG A 147 8.45 -4.10 -2.13
N GLU A 148 9.67 -4.11 -1.63
CA GLU A 148 10.40 -2.91 -1.22
C GLU A 148 10.80 -2.02 -2.41
N GLN A 149 10.94 -2.61 -3.59
CA GLN A 149 11.18 -1.91 -4.85
C GLN A 149 9.88 -1.47 -5.56
N GLY A 150 8.73 -1.64 -4.90
CA GLY A 150 7.44 -1.14 -5.37
C GLY A 150 6.69 -2.07 -6.33
N LEU A 151 7.17 -3.30 -6.53
CA LEU A 151 6.43 -4.29 -7.31
C LEU A 151 5.25 -4.85 -6.51
N ALA A 152 4.17 -5.16 -7.22
CA ALA A 152 3.01 -5.81 -6.63
C ALA A 152 3.35 -7.26 -6.30
N VAL A 153 3.39 -7.57 -5.00
CA VAL A 153 3.59 -8.92 -4.48
C VAL A 153 2.30 -9.39 -3.83
N SER A 154 1.83 -10.59 -4.17
CA SER A 154 0.59 -11.12 -3.63
C SER A 154 0.71 -11.42 -2.13
N THR A 155 -0.41 -11.37 -1.40
CA THR A 155 -0.44 -11.78 0.01
C THR A 155 -0.04 -13.25 0.20
N GLN A 156 -0.35 -14.10 -0.79
CA GLN A 156 0.04 -15.51 -0.78
C GLN A 156 1.56 -15.67 -0.80
N ASP A 157 2.27 -14.92 -1.66
CA ASP A 157 3.73 -15.00 -1.75
C ASP A 157 4.41 -14.48 -0.48
N LEU A 158 3.83 -13.47 0.17
CA LEU A 158 4.34 -12.96 1.45
C LEU A 158 4.16 -13.96 2.59
N GLU A 159 3.03 -14.67 2.61
CA GLU A 159 2.80 -15.73 3.59
C GLU A 159 3.71 -16.95 3.32
N GLU A 160 3.95 -17.30 2.05
CA GLU A 160 4.92 -18.32 1.65
C GLU A 160 6.35 -17.94 2.08
N ALA A 161 6.75 -16.68 1.86
CA ALA A 161 8.03 -16.15 2.33
C ALA A 161 8.13 -16.17 3.86
N TYR A 162 7.03 -15.89 4.57
CA TYR A 162 6.97 -15.95 6.04
C TYR A 162 7.15 -17.38 6.57
N GLN A 163 6.47 -18.36 5.97
CA GLN A 163 6.66 -19.77 6.31
C GLN A 163 8.09 -20.22 6.01
N THR A 164 8.63 -19.81 4.86
CA THR A 164 9.98 -20.14 4.43
C THR A 164 11.04 -19.58 5.38
N ILE A 165 10.95 -18.29 5.75
CA ILE A 165 11.92 -17.67 6.66
C ILE A 165 11.82 -18.23 8.08
N ASN A 166 10.62 -18.60 8.55
CA ASN A 166 10.47 -19.29 9.83
C ASN A 166 11.16 -20.65 9.82
N ARG A 167 11.05 -21.40 8.72
CA ARG A 167 11.76 -22.66 8.54
C ARG A 167 13.28 -22.45 8.53
N VAL A 168 13.78 -21.44 7.84
CA VAL A 168 15.20 -21.05 7.84
C VAL A 168 15.71 -20.77 9.25
N VAL A 169 14.98 -19.95 10.02
CA VAL A 169 15.33 -19.62 11.40
C VAL A 169 15.27 -20.86 12.30
N HIS A 170 14.36 -21.79 12.06
CA HIS A 170 14.31 -23.06 12.80
C HIS A 170 15.52 -23.95 12.49
N LEU A 171 15.89 -24.09 11.21
CA LEU A 171 17.01 -24.92 10.76
C LEU A 171 18.38 -24.33 11.14
N SER A 172 18.48 -23.01 11.30
CA SER A 172 19.74 -22.32 11.56
C SER A 172 19.52 -21.06 12.40
N PRO A 173 19.23 -21.19 13.71
CA PRO A 173 18.75 -20.09 14.53
C PRO A 173 19.79 -19.00 14.82
N ARG A 174 21.08 -19.31 14.66
CA ARG A 174 22.22 -18.48 15.11
C ARG A 174 22.76 -17.51 14.06
N TYR A 175 22.05 -17.27 12.97
CA TYR A 175 22.51 -16.30 11.96
C TYR A 175 21.64 -15.05 11.96
N ALA A 176 22.22 -13.93 12.39
CA ALA A 176 21.56 -12.64 12.56
C ALA A 176 20.75 -12.20 11.31
N LYS A 177 21.35 -12.35 10.11
CA LYS A 177 20.71 -11.96 8.84
C LYS A 177 19.33 -12.62 8.62
N PHE A 178 19.12 -13.84 9.11
CA PHE A 178 17.82 -14.51 8.97
C PHE A 178 16.72 -13.83 9.79
N HIS A 179 17.03 -13.31 10.97
CA HIS A 179 16.08 -12.54 11.77
C HIS A 179 15.81 -11.18 11.12
N SER A 180 16.81 -10.56 10.48
CA SER A 180 16.61 -9.33 9.71
C SER A 180 15.63 -9.53 8.55
N THR A 181 15.84 -10.57 7.73
CA THR A 181 14.90 -10.92 6.64
C THR A 181 13.52 -11.27 7.19
N LYS A 182 13.41 -11.98 8.32
CA LYS A 182 12.12 -12.25 8.97
C LYS A 182 11.40 -10.95 9.36
N GLY A 183 12.13 -9.97 9.91
CA GLY A 183 11.56 -8.66 10.23
C GLY A 183 11.03 -7.93 9.00
N ARG A 184 11.77 -7.97 7.89
CA ARG A 184 11.32 -7.40 6.61
C ARG A 184 10.05 -8.06 6.07
N VAL A 185 9.95 -9.39 6.15
CA VAL A 185 8.75 -10.14 5.74
C VAL A 185 7.55 -9.78 6.63
N LEU A 186 7.75 -9.69 7.95
CA LEU A 186 6.70 -9.30 8.89
C LEU A 186 6.19 -7.88 8.62
N ALA A 187 7.08 -6.95 8.30
CA ALA A 187 6.68 -5.58 7.95
C ALA A 187 5.90 -5.53 6.63
N ALA A 188 6.28 -6.35 5.64
CA ALA A 188 5.50 -6.51 4.42
C ALA A 188 4.09 -7.09 4.68
N LEU A 189 3.90 -7.86 5.76
CA LEU A 189 2.60 -8.34 6.21
C LEU A 189 1.85 -7.35 7.13
N GLY A 190 2.39 -6.14 7.36
CA GLY A 190 1.82 -5.13 8.26
C GLY A 190 2.00 -5.43 9.76
N LYS A 191 2.76 -6.47 10.12
CA LYS A 191 3.04 -6.89 11.50
C LYS A 191 4.22 -6.11 12.07
N TYR A 192 4.06 -4.79 12.19
CA TYR A 192 5.14 -3.86 12.53
C TYR A 192 5.81 -4.11 13.89
N PRO A 193 5.09 -4.43 14.99
CA PRO A 193 5.72 -4.72 16.27
C PRO A 193 6.69 -5.90 16.20
N GLU A 194 6.22 -7.04 15.66
CA GLU A 194 7.01 -8.27 15.53
C GLU A 194 8.16 -8.09 14.53
N ALA A 195 7.96 -7.27 13.50
CA ALA A 195 9.00 -6.90 12.55
C ALA A 195 10.16 -6.19 13.24
N LYS A 196 9.87 -5.15 14.03
CA LYS A 196 10.89 -4.39 14.78
C LYS A 196 11.66 -5.29 15.75
N ASP A 197 10.97 -6.19 16.44
CA ASP A 197 11.61 -7.12 17.38
C ASP A 197 12.52 -8.13 16.68
N ALA A 198 12.14 -8.61 15.49
CA ALA A 198 13.00 -9.47 14.68
C ALA A 198 14.26 -8.74 14.19
N ILE A 199 14.17 -7.46 13.80
CA ILE A 199 15.35 -6.67 13.44
C ILE A 199 16.24 -6.40 14.66
N ARG A 200 15.68 -6.04 15.82
CA ARG A 200 16.43 -5.86 17.07
C ARG A 200 17.17 -7.13 17.47
N LYS A 201 16.52 -8.29 17.33
CA LYS A 201 17.17 -9.58 17.52
C LYS A 201 18.33 -9.81 16.56
N ALA A 202 18.23 -9.38 15.30
CA ALA A 202 19.36 -9.45 14.37
C ALA A 202 20.53 -8.59 14.83
N ILE A 203 20.27 -7.37 15.33
CA ILE A 203 21.27 -6.46 15.89
C ILE A 203 21.96 -7.10 17.11
N ASP A 204 21.19 -7.61 18.07
CA ASP A 204 21.71 -8.23 19.30
C ASP A 204 22.55 -9.48 19.04
N MET A 205 22.27 -10.19 17.94
CA MET A 205 22.95 -11.42 17.57
C MET A 205 24.20 -11.20 16.70
N GLU A 206 24.42 -9.99 16.18
CA GLU A 206 25.54 -9.75 15.27
C GLU A 206 26.86 -9.63 16.05
N GLU A 207 27.87 -10.34 15.58
CA GLU A 207 29.16 -10.41 16.28
C GLU A 207 30.05 -9.23 15.88
N SER A 208 30.40 -8.38 16.85
CA SER A 208 31.23 -7.19 16.65
C SER A 208 32.67 -7.48 16.18
N THR A 209 33.11 -8.73 16.24
CA THR A 209 34.43 -9.17 15.78
C THR A 209 34.51 -9.44 14.28
N LYS A 210 33.37 -9.58 13.58
CA LYS A 210 33.36 -9.84 12.13
C LYS A 210 33.80 -8.62 11.35
N LYS A 211 34.61 -8.84 10.30
CA LYS A 211 35.11 -7.76 9.43
C LYS A 211 34.00 -6.91 8.79
N ASP A 212 32.83 -7.51 8.55
CA ASP A 212 31.67 -6.87 7.93
C ASP A 212 30.60 -6.38 8.95
N TYR A 213 30.92 -6.38 10.26
CA TYR A 213 29.98 -5.99 11.32
C TYR A 213 29.31 -4.64 11.09
N ALA A 214 30.10 -3.59 10.82
CA ALA A 214 29.57 -2.24 10.65
C ALA A 214 28.58 -2.14 9.48
N ILE A 215 28.84 -2.87 8.39
CA ILE A 215 27.97 -2.93 7.22
C ILE A 215 26.66 -3.62 7.59
N ARG A 216 26.72 -4.75 8.29
CA ARG A 216 25.52 -5.51 8.71
C ARG A 216 24.66 -4.73 9.70
N ILE A 217 25.26 -4.10 10.69
CA ILE A 217 24.52 -3.25 11.64
C ILE A 217 23.85 -2.09 10.91
N ASN A 218 24.55 -1.43 9.99
CA ASN A 218 23.95 -0.36 9.20
C ASN A 218 22.76 -0.84 8.35
N ASP A 219 22.87 -2.01 7.72
CA ASP A 219 21.78 -2.66 6.98
C ASP A 219 20.55 -2.94 7.88
N TYR A 220 20.79 -3.45 9.09
CA TYR A 220 19.71 -3.74 10.05
C TYR A 220 19.04 -2.46 10.55
N LEU A 221 19.82 -1.42 10.86
CA LEU A 221 19.28 -0.12 11.26
C LEU A 221 18.52 0.56 10.13
N TYR A 222 18.99 0.44 8.88
CA TYR A 222 18.26 0.91 7.70
C TYR A 222 16.88 0.25 7.62
N HIS A 223 16.82 -1.07 7.75
CA HIS A 223 15.54 -1.78 7.74
C HIS A 223 14.66 -1.43 8.93
N LEU A 224 15.21 -1.27 10.13
CA LEU A 224 14.44 -0.85 11.31
C LEU A 224 13.78 0.53 11.09
N ASN A 225 14.56 1.50 10.61
CA ASN A 225 14.05 2.83 10.29
C ASN A 225 12.97 2.78 9.21
N ARG A 226 13.16 1.98 8.16
CA ARG A 226 12.16 1.84 7.08
C ARG A 226 10.86 1.23 7.60
N ILE A 227 10.93 0.25 8.49
CA ILE A 227 9.76 -0.36 9.14
C ILE A 227 9.01 0.68 9.98
N GLN A 228 9.72 1.50 10.76
CA GLN A 228 9.12 2.58 11.55
C GLN A 228 8.46 3.65 10.67
N THR A 229 9.10 4.02 9.56
CA THR A 229 8.53 4.97 8.58
C THR A 229 7.26 4.41 7.94
N ASN A 230 7.23 3.12 7.59
CA ASN A 230 6.04 2.48 7.03
C ASN A 230 4.89 2.42 8.03
N GLU A 231 5.16 2.01 9.28
CA GLU A 231 4.17 2.00 10.38
C GLU A 231 3.59 3.40 10.61
N PHE A 232 4.45 4.43 10.62
CA PHE A 232 4.01 5.82 10.77
C PHE A 232 3.16 6.27 9.58
N THR A 233 3.56 5.92 8.36
CA THR A 233 2.84 6.27 7.12
C THR A 233 1.44 5.65 7.11
N ASP A 234 1.33 4.37 7.46
CA ASP A 234 0.05 3.67 7.52
C ASP A 234 -0.87 4.29 8.59
N MET A 235 -0.37 4.51 9.81
CA MET A 235 -1.12 5.19 10.88
C MET A 235 -1.56 6.61 10.47
N PHE A 236 -0.68 7.35 9.80
CA PHE A 236 -0.98 8.72 9.37
C PHE A 236 -2.04 8.73 8.26
N SER A 237 -1.96 7.79 7.32
CA SER A 237 -2.95 7.62 6.25
C SER A 237 -4.34 7.31 6.81
N GLU A 238 -4.44 6.40 7.79
CA GLU A 238 -5.69 6.08 8.48
C GLU A 238 -6.30 7.32 9.15
N LYS A 239 -5.46 8.09 9.86
CA LYS A 239 -5.90 9.34 10.52
C LYS A 239 -6.37 10.40 9.52
N ILE A 240 -5.71 10.53 8.37
CA ILE A 240 -6.15 11.44 7.30
C ILE A 240 -7.53 11.02 6.82
N THR A 241 -7.73 9.74 6.47
CA THR A 241 -9.02 9.26 5.97
C THR A 241 -10.16 9.48 6.98
N VAL A 242 -9.91 9.25 8.27
CA VAL A 242 -10.90 9.52 9.33
C VAL A 242 -11.20 11.01 9.44
N THR A 243 -10.18 11.86 9.34
CA THR A 243 -10.33 13.32 9.42
C THR A 243 -11.08 13.88 8.21
N GLU A 244 -10.76 13.41 7.00
CA GLU A 244 -11.46 13.78 5.77
C GLU A 244 -12.95 13.42 5.85
N LYS A 245 -13.26 12.21 6.34
CA LYS A 245 -14.64 11.79 6.54
C LYS A 245 -15.39 12.69 7.54
N SER A 246 -14.77 12.99 8.69
CA SER A 246 -15.37 13.87 9.70
C SER A 246 -15.56 15.30 9.18
N LEU A 247 -14.64 15.79 8.36
CA LEU A 247 -14.73 17.11 7.74
C LEU A 247 -15.90 17.18 6.75
N GLU A 248 -16.09 16.14 5.93
CA GLU A 248 -17.20 16.08 4.98
C GLU A 248 -18.55 16.02 5.71
N GLU A 249 -18.66 15.23 6.79
CA GLU A 249 -19.86 15.18 7.64
C GLU A 249 -20.17 16.56 8.26
N SER A 250 -19.16 17.25 8.78
CA SER A 250 -19.29 18.60 9.34
C SER A 250 -19.74 19.62 8.28
N LYS A 251 -19.22 19.52 7.06
CA LYS A 251 -19.61 20.39 5.94
C LYS A 251 -21.08 20.22 5.57
N VAL A 252 -21.56 18.98 5.50
CA VAL A 252 -22.98 18.68 5.24
C VAL A 252 -23.86 19.28 6.34
N GLU A 253 -23.50 19.12 7.62
CA GLU A 253 -24.24 19.70 8.75
C GLU A 253 -24.30 21.24 8.69
N VAL A 254 -23.19 21.88 8.31
CA VAL A 254 -23.12 23.34 8.12
C VAL A 254 -24.00 23.78 6.96
N GLU A 255 -23.98 23.08 5.82
CA GLU A 255 -24.84 23.38 4.67
C GLU A 255 -26.32 23.25 5.01
N GLU A 256 -26.72 22.21 5.74
CA GLU A 256 -28.09 22.03 6.23
C GLU A 256 -28.50 23.16 7.19
N SER A 257 -27.61 23.55 8.11
CA SER A 257 -27.85 24.63 9.06
C SER A 257 -27.99 25.99 8.38
N ILE A 258 -27.14 26.29 7.38
CA ILE A 258 -27.22 27.51 6.57
C ILE A 258 -28.53 27.53 5.77
N SER A 259 -28.90 26.42 5.14
CA SER A 259 -30.15 26.30 4.39
C SER A 259 -31.36 26.53 5.29
N LYS A 260 -31.34 25.96 6.50
CA LYS A 260 -32.38 26.17 7.53
C LYS A 260 -32.46 27.65 7.95
N LEU A 261 -31.35 28.28 8.32
CA LEU A 261 -31.31 29.69 8.71
C LEU A 261 -31.80 30.61 7.58
N LYS A 262 -31.43 30.32 6.33
CA LYS A 262 -31.92 31.06 5.15
C LYS A 262 -33.44 30.94 5.02
N SER A 263 -33.98 29.73 5.19
CA SER A 263 -35.43 29.51 5.16
C SER A 263 -36.15 30.26 6.28
N GLU A 264 -35.64 30.18 7.52
CA GLU A 264 -36.20 30.88 8.68
C GLU A 264 -36.17 32.41 8.49
N ASN A 265 -35.07 32.98 8.00
CA ASN A 265 -34.96 34.41 7.71
C ASN A 265 -35.91 34.87 6.60
N LEU A 266 -36.09 34.07 5.52
CA LEU A 266 -37.05 34.38 4.46
C LEU A 266 -38.49 34.38 4.98
N GLN A 267 -38.83 33.47 5.89
CA GLN A 267 -40.15 33.45 6.53
C GLN A 267 -40.38 34.69 7.41
N MET A 268 -39.39 35.07 8.22
CA MET A 268 -39.45 36.28 9.04
C MET A 268 -39.60 37.55 8.18
N LEU A 269 -38.85 37.65 7.08
CA LEU A 269 -38.95 38.78 6.16
C LEU A 269 -40.34 38.86 5.53
N GLY A 270 -40.86 37.74 5.02
CA GLY A 270 -42.23 37.67 4.48
C GLY A 270 -43.29 38.08 5.50
N PHE A 271 -43.10 37.71 6.77
CA PHE A 271 -43.99 38.09 7.87
C PHE A 271 -43.99 39.59 8.15
N PHE A 272 -42.81 40.21 8.27
CA PHE A 272 -42.72 41.66 8.46
C PHE A 272 -43.26 42.44 7.26
N THR A 273 -42.95 42.01 6.02
CA THR A 273 -43.50 42.64 4.82
C THR A 273 -45.02 42.61 4.82
N ALA A 274 -45.64 41.47 5.16
CA ALA A 274 -47.09 41.37 5.21
C ALA A 274 -47.73 42.24 6.30
N ILE A 275 -47.12 42.34 7.49
CA ILE A 275 -47.59 43.26 8.53
C ILE A 275 -47.53 44.71 8.04
N ILE A 276 -46.42 45.12 7.42
CA ILE A 276 -46.25 46.48 6.90
C ILE A 276 -47.26 46.76 5.79
N SER A 277 -47.40 45.87 4.81
CA SER A 277 -48.38 46.00 3.72
C SER A 277 -49.82 46.03 4.23
N PHE A 278 -50.16 45.21 5.23
CA PHE A 278 -51.47 45.23 5.87
C PHE A 278 -51.72 46.55 6.59
N THR A 279 -50.75 47.04 7.36
CA THR A 279 -50.85 48.30 8.10
C THR A 279 -51.10 49.47 7.16
N ILE A 280 -50.25 49.63 6.13
CA ILE A 280 -50.38 50.71 5.13
C ILE A 280 -51.69 50.57 4.34
N GLY A 281 -52.02 49.35 3.88
CA GLY A 281 -53.24 49.08 3.13
C GLY A 281 -54.50 49.40 3.96
N SER A 282 -54.51 49.05 5.23
CA SER A 282 -55.62 49.35 6.14
C SER A 282 -55.78 50.85 6.39
N MET A 283 -54.69 51.61 6.54
CA MET A 283 -54.71 53.07 6.70
C MET A 283 -55.32 53.75 5.47
N ASN A 284 -54.91 53.36 4.26
CA ASN A 284 -55.45 53.93 3.02
C ASN A 284 -56.95 53.64 2.82
N LEU A 285 -57.46 52.53 3.37
CA LEU A 285 -58.88 52.16 3.29
C LEU A 285 -59.78 52.97 4.25
N LEU A 286 -59.21 53.78 5.14
CA LEU A 286 -59.95 54.64 6.07
C LEU A 286 -60.28 56.02 5.47
N GLU A 287 -59.65 56.41 4.36
CA GLU A 287 -59.91 57.71 3.73
C GLU A 287 -61.30 57.75 3.05
N ASN A 288 -62.13 58.72 3.45
CA ASN A 288 -63.41 59.06 2.83
C ASN A 288 -64.47 57.93 2.80
N ARG A 289 -64.48 57.03 3.77
CA ARG A 289 -65.46 55.93 3.89
C ARG A 289 -66.15 55.90 5.25
N THR A 290 -67.31 55.25 5.31
CA THR A 290 -68.01 55.01 6.58
C THR A 290 -67.28 53.95 7.40
N PHE A 291 -67.42 54.00 8.73
CA PHE A 291 -66.75 53.07 9.65
C PHE A 291 -67.02 51.60 9.29
N LEU A 292 -68.28 51.26 8.97
CA LEU A 292 -68.68 49.89 8.61
C LEU A 292 -68.04 49.45 7.28
N GLU A 293 -68.05 50.30 6.25
CA GLU A 293 -67.40 49.99 4.97
C GLU A 293 -65.90 49.72 5.13
N SER A 294 -65.19 50.57 5.87
CA SER A 294 -63.75 50.37 6.13
C SER A 294 -63.48 49.11 6.95
N ALA A 295 -64.31 48.81 7.96
CA ALA A 295 -64.16 47.61 8.78
C ALA A 295 -64.27 46.32 7.94
N PHE A 296 -65.24 46.23 7.02
CA PHE A 296 -65.36 45.06 6.14
C PHE A 296 -64.22 44.95 5.13
N LEU A 297 -63.76 46.07 4.55
CA LEU A 297 -62.62 46.06 3.64
C LEU A 297 -61.32 45.64 4.33
N ILE A 298 -61.09 46.08 5.58
CA ILE A 298 -59.95 45.65 6.39
C ILE A 298 -60.06 44.16 6.76
N LEU A 299 -61.27 43.65 7.07
CA LEU A 299 -61.50 42.23 7.30
C LEU A 299 -61.20 41.38 6.06
N ILE A 300 -61.62 41.83 4.88
CA ILE A 300 -61.28 41.16 3.60
C ILE A 300 -59.77 41.18 3.37
N LEU A 301 -59.11 42.33 3.59
CA LEU A 301 -57.66 42.48 3.44
C LEU A 301 -56.89 41.58 4.43
N SER A 302 -57.30 41.53 5.69
CA SER A 302 -56.66 40.67 6.71
C SER A 302 -56.83 39.19 6.36
N SER A 303 -57.99 38.79 5.87
CA SER A 303 -58.30 37.40 5.55
C SER A 303 -57.61 36.95 4.25
N SER A 304 -57.46 37.84 3.26
CA SER A 304 -56.67 37.55 2.06
C SER A 304 -55.18 37.45 2.37
N LEU A 305 -54.67 38.26 3.31
CA LEU A 305 -53.30 38.17 3.81
C LEU A 305 -53.04 36.83 4.51
N VAL A 306 -53.98 36.35 5.35
CA VAL A 306 -53.89 35.04 6.00
C VAL A 306 -53.85 33.91 4.96
N LEU A 307 -54.66 33.97 3.90
CA LEU A 307 -54.62 32.98 2.83
C LEU A 307 -53.31 33.00 2.05
N ALA A 308 -52.77 34.19 1.75
CA ALA A 308 -51.46 34.32 1.13
C ALA A 308 -50.36 33.70 2.01
N PHE A 309 -50.45 33.88 3.34
CA PHE A 309 -49.55 33.28 4.32
C PHE A 309 -49.64 31.76 4.37
N VAL A 310 -50.85 31.21 4.33
CA VAL A 310 -51.05 29.76 4.26
C VAL A 310 -50.51 29.19 2.94
N GLY A 311 -50.73 29.89 1.82
CA GLY A 311 -50.13 29.54 0.53
C GLY A 311 -48.60 29.54 0.55
N PHE A 312 -47.99 30.53 1.18
CA PHE A 312 -46.54 30.61 1.39
C PHE A 312 -46.02 29.45 2.25
N GLY A 313 -46.78 29.05 3.28
CA GLY A 313 -46.47 27.88 4.12
C GLY A 313 -46.50 26.54 3.36
N PHE A 314 -47.22 26.43 2.24
CA PHE A 314 -47.16 25.25 1.36
C PHE A 314 -45.94 25.26 0.43
N LEU A 315 -45.46 26.43 0.01
CA LEU A 315 -44.26 26.58 -0.83
C LEU A 315 -42.96 26.30 -0.05
N PHE A 316 -42.96 26.55 1.26
CA PHE A 316 -41.84 26.25 2.16
C PHE A 316 -42.25 25.21 3.20
N PRO A 317 -42.31 23.92 2.85
CA PRO A 317 -42.75 22.88 3.77
C PRO A 317 -41.73 22.73 4.92
N VAL A 318 -42.02 23.35 6.06
CA VAL A 318 -41.36 23.02 7.32
C VAL A 318 -41.71 21.57 7.65
N LYS A 319 -40.72 20.72 7.96
CA LYS A 319 -40.79 19.25 8.16
C LYS A 319 -41.84 18.76 9.19
N LYS A 320 -42.59 19.65 9.86
CA LYS A 320 -43.57 19.35 10.91
C LYS A 320 -44.80 20.28 10.92
N THR A 321 -45.37 20.63 9.76
CA THR A 321 -46.65 21.36 9.75
C THR A 321 -47.83 20.40 10.03
N ASN A 322 -48.62 20.71 11.06
CA ASN A 322 -49.84 19.96 11.36
C ASN A 322 -50.89 20.26 10.29
N ARG A 323 -50.93 19.41 9.25
CA ARG A 323 -51.75 19.58 8.04
C ARG A 323 -53.23 19.87 8.32
N ARG A 324 -53.78 19.35 9.44
CA ARG A 324 -55.16 19.65 9.87
C ARG A 324 -55.33 21.10 10.28
N SER A 325 -54.40 21.66 11.04
CA SER A 325 -54.44 23.05 11.48
C SER A 325 -54.40 24.01 10.29
N THR A 326 -53.56 23.74 9.30
CA THR A 326 -53.45 24.56 8.09
C THR A 326 -54.77 24.61 7.32
N ILE A 327 -55.45 23.47 7.17
CA ILE A 327 -56.75 23.38 6.47
C ILE A 327 -57.83 24.19 7.21
N TRP A 328 -57.90 24.07 8.54
CA TRP A 328 -58.87 24.83 9.34
C TRP A 328 -58.65 26.34 9.25
N VAL A 329 -57.38 26.79 9.29
CA VAL A 329 -57.04 28.21 9.14
C VAL A 329 -57.40 28.74 7.75
N SER A 330 -57.16 27.96 6.69
CA SER A 330 -57.59 28.33 5.32
C SER A 330 -59.10 28.44 5.21
N MET A 331 -59.85 27.46 5.72
CA MET A 331 -61.31 27.47 5.67
C MET A 331 -61.89 28.67 6.42
N ALA A 332 -61.37 28.95 7.63
CA ALA A 332 -61.80 30.11 8.40
C ALA A 332 -61.55 31.41 7.64
N ALA A 333 -60.36 31.60 7.04
CA ALA A 333 -60.06 32.79 6.26
C ALA A 333 -60.98 32.97 5.04
N VAL A 334 -61.28 31.90 4.30
CA VAL A 334 -62.22 31.94 3.16
C VAL A 334 -63.63 32.34 3.62
N VAL A 335 -64.12 31.78 4.72
CA VAL A 335 -65.44 32.12 5.29
C VAL A 335 -65.49 33.59 5.69
N THR A 336 -64.43 34.11 6.33
CA THR A 336 -64.36 35.51 6.72
C THR A 336 -64.34 36.46 5.52
N ILE A 337 -63.68 36.09 4.41
CA ILE A 337 -63.71 36.86 3.16
C ILE A 337 -65.13 36.91 2.60
N ILE A 338 -65.78 35.75 2.43
CA ILE A 338 -67.12 35.64 1.83
C ILE A 338 -68.14 36.40 2.68
N GLY A 339 -68.11 36.21 4.01
CA GLY A 339 -69.01 36.89 4.93
C GLY A 339 -68.83 38.40 4.93
N SER A 340 -67.58 38.88 4.94
CA SER A 340 -67.27 40.32 4.93
C SER A 340 -67.59 40.96 3.58
N PHE A 341 -67.41 40.24 2.47
CA PHE A 341 -67.76 40.72 1.13
C PHE A 341 -69.27 40.86 0.95
N LEU A 342 -70.05 39.86 1.40
CA LEU A 342 -71.51 39.92 1.40
C LEU A 342 -72.00 41.10 2.26
N ALA A 343 -71.49 41.23 3.48
CA ALA A 343 -71.88 42.33 4.38
C ALA A 343 -71.53 43.71 3.79
N TYR A 344 -70.36 43.86 3.18
CA TYR A 344 -69.98 45.09 2.47
C TYR A 344 -70.92 45.41 1.30
N TYR A 345 -71.33 44.40 0.52
CA TYR A 345 -72.25 44.57 -0.61
C TYR A 345 -73.65 45.03 -0.19
N PHE A 346 -74.13 44.61 0.99
CA PHE A 346 -75.45 45.00 1.51
C PHE A 346 -75.48 46.36 2.23
N ILE A 347 -74.31 46.90 2.62
CA ILE A 347 -74.18 48.19 3.32
C ILE A 347 -73.93 49.36 2.37
N LYS A 348 -73.39 49.06 1.19
CA LYS A 348 -73.17 49.99 0.09
C LYS A 348 -74.44 50.16 -0.75
#